data_AF-A0A9D8Q6N1-F1
#
_entry.id   AF-A0A9D8Q6N1-F1
#
_cell.length_a   1.000
_cell.length_b   1.000
_cell.length_c   1.000
_cell.angle_alpha   90.00
_cell.angle_beta   90.00
_cell.angle_gamma   90.00
#
_symmetry.space_group_name_H-M   'P 1'
#
loop_
_entity.id
_entity.type
_entity.pdbx_description
1 polymer ?
#
loop_
_entity_poly.entity_id
_entity_poly.type
_entity_poly.pdbx_seq_one_letter_code
_entity_poly.pdbx_strand_id
1 'polypeptide(L)' 'MPSYAETLISRLQRSPAYLSPAQVAQAIEMSKGALALRRMRGRAPAFERLATGKIVYPRDGVISWLRTGQARD' A
#
# COMPACT_ATOMS: atom_id res chain seq x y z
N MET A 1 3.45 -23.43 -0.32
CA MET A 1 2.34 -22.48 -0.05
C MET A 1 2.95 -21.09 -0.01
N PRO A 2 2.51 -20.14 -0.86
CA PRO A 2 3.00 -18.78 -0.78
C PRO A 2 2.66 -18.19 0.58
N SER A 3 3.54 -17.38 1.14
CA SER A 3 3.24 -16.64 2.37
C SER A 3 2.09 -15.65 2.13
N TYR A 4 1.42 -15.23 3.20
CA TYR A 4 0.39 -14.20 3.12
C TYR A 4 0.90 -12.93 2.40
N ALA A 5 2.12 -12.49 2.71
CA ALA A 5 2.76 -11.34 2.07
C ALA A 5 3.00 -11.55 0.56
N GLU A 6 3.43 -12.75 0.14
CA GLU A 6 3.62 -13.07 -1.28
C GLU A 6 2.31 -13.05 -2.06
N THR A 7 1.21 -13.44 -1.42
CA THR A 7 -0.13 -13.38 -2.01
C THR A 7 -0.56 -11.93 -2.25
N LEU A 8 -0.34 -11.03 -1.27
CA LEU A 8 -0.62 -9.60 -1.42
C LEU A 8 0.26 -8.96 -2.51
N ILE A 9 1.55 -9.30 -2.54
CA ILE A 9 2.49 -8.80 -3.57
C ILE A 9 2.04 -9.23 -4.97
N SER A 10 1.62 -10.49 -5.13
CA SER A 10 1.16 -11.01 -6.43
C SER A 10 -0.09 -10.28 -6.94
N ARG A 11 -1.00 -9.86 -6.04
CA ARG A 11 -2.16 -9.02 -6.41
C ARG A 11 -1.72 -7.62 -6.83
N LEU A 12 -0.78 -7.02 -6.11
CA LEU A 12 -0.24 -5.70 -6.43
C LEU A 12 0.48 -5.68 -7.78
N GLN A 13 1.22 -6.73 -8.13
CA GLN A 13 1.91 -6.83 -9.43
C GLN A 13 0.96 -6.75 -10.63
N ARG A 14 -0.28 -7.22 -10.48
CA ARG A 14 -1.33 -7.12 -11.52
C ARG A 14 -2.08 -5.79 -11.51
N SER A 15 -1.80 -4.94 -10.53
CA SER A 15 -2.45 -3.64 -10.38
C SER A 15 -1.72 -2.55 -11.19
N PRO A 16 -2.38 -1.40 -11.45
CA PRO A 16 -1.73 -0.26 -12.10
C PRO A 16 -0.48 0.22 -11.36
N ALA A 17 0.40 0.93 -12.07
CA ALA A 17 1.64 1.47 -11.51
C ALA A 17 1.41 2.43 -10.33
N TYR A 18 0.29 3.14 -10.34
CA TYR A 18 -0.13 4.03 -9.26
C TYR A 18 -1.50 3.61 -8.74
N LEU A 19 -1.61 3.50 -7.42
CA LEU A 19 -2.83 3.08 -6.75
C LEU A 19 -3.40 4.22 -5.91
N SER A 20 -4.71 4.35 -5.89
CA SER A 20 -5.41 5.18 -4.92
C SER A 20 -5.33 4.59 -3.51
N PRO A 21 -5.56 5.38 -2.44
CA PRO A 21 -5.62 4.87 -1.07
C PRO A 21 -6.65 3.74 -0.91
N ALA A 22 -7.74 3.79 -1.66
CA ALA A 22 -8.76 2.76 -1.66
C ALA A 22 -8.25 1.44 -2.23
N GLN A 23 -7.55 1.49 -3.37
CA GLN A 23 -6.98 0.31 -4.01
C GLN A 23 -5.86 -0.30 -3.17
N VAL A 24 -5.00 0.51 -2.54
CA VAL A 24 -3.98 0.00 -1.62
C VAL A 24 -4.62 -0.69 -0.42
N ALA A 25 -5.57 -0.04 0.24
CA ALA A 25 -6.29 -0.60 1.38
C ALA A 25 -6.93 -1.96 1.02
N GLN A 26 -7.59 -2.05 -0.13
CA GLN A 26 -8.15 -3.30 -0.63
C GLN A 26 -7.07 -4.35 -0.93
N ALA A 27 -5.98 -3.95 -1.58
CA ALA A 27 -4.92 -4.87 -2.00
C ALA A 27 -4.16 -5.50 -0.83
N ILE A 28 -4.07 -4.79 0.31
CA ILE A 28 -3.43 -5.27 1.53
C ILE A 28 -4.42 -5.68 2.62
N GLU A 29 -5.70 -5.82 2.26
CA GLU A 29 -6.79 -6.26 3.15
C GLU A 29 -6.90 -5.43 4.45
N MET A 30 -6.68 -4.12 4.34
CA MET A 30 -6.73 -3.15 5.44
C MET A 30 -7.87 -2.16 5.22
N SER A 31 -8.45 -1.62 6.29
CA SER A 31 -9.42 -0.53 6.16
C SER A 31 -8.75 0.77 5.69
N LYS A 32 -9.48 1.60 4.92
CA LYS A 32 -8.98 2.91 4.49
C LYS A 32 -8.60 3.81 5.68
N GLY A 33 -9.36 3.72 6.78
CA GLY A 33 -9.09 4.46 8.01
C GLY A 33 -7.80 4.03 8.69
N ALA A 34 -7.54 2.72 8.78
CA ALA A 34 -6.28 2.20 9.32
C ALA A 34 -5.08 2.61 8.45
N LEU A 35 -5.21 2.57 7.13
CA LEU A 35 -4.17 3.04 6.21
C LEU A 35 -3.90 4.55 6.39
N ALA A 36 -4.96 5.36 6.52
CA ALA A 36 -4.82 6.79 6.78
C ALA A 36 -4.13 7.08 8.12
N LEU A 37 -4.50 6.35 9.18
CA LEU A 37 -3.88 6.46 10.50
C LEU A 37 -2.39 6.08 10.46
N ARG A 38 -2.04 4.97 9.79
CA ARG A 38 -0.64 4.57 9.60
C ARG A 38 0.14 5.62 8.83
N ARG A 39 -0.46 6.22 7.80
CA ARG A 39 0.18 7.30 7.03
C ARG A 39 0.45 8.52 7.89
N MET A 40 -0.50 8.94 8.72
CA MET A 40 -0.30 10.04 9.68
C MET A 40 0.81 9.74 10.69
N ARG A 41 1.01 8.47 11.05
CA ARG A 41 2.07 7.99 11.94
C ARG A 41 3.40 7.69 11.23
N GLY A 42 3.51 7.93 9.92
CA GLY A 42 4.71 7.60 9.14
C GLY A 42 4.99 6.10 8.97
N ARG A 43 3.99 5.24 9.20
CA ARG A 43 4.08 3.76 9.13
C ARG A 43 3.34 3.16 7.92
N ALA A 44 3.07 3.96 6.90
CA ALA A 44 2.42 3.51 5.66
C ALA A 44 3.43 3.41 4.52
N PRO A 45 3.07 2.77 3.39
CA PRO A 45 3.89 2.81 2.20
C PRO A 45 4.18 4.24 1.74
N ALA A 46 5.30 4.40 1.04
CA ALA A 46 5.62 5.65 0.36
C ALA A 46 4.47 6.07 -0.55
N PHE A 47 4.12 7.35 -0.50
CA PHE A 47 3.04 7.93 -1.28
C PHE A 47 3.49 9.25 -1.89
N GLU A 48 2.86 9.61 -2.99
CA GLU A 48 3.04 10.89 -3.65
C GLU A 48 1.77 11.71 -3.52
N ARG A 49 1.94 13.02 -3.38
CA ARG A 49 0.83 13.97 -3.43
C ARG A 49 0.93 14.69 -4.77
N LEU A 50 -0.05 14.46 -5.64
CA LEU A 50 -0.14 15.12 -6.93
C LEU A 50 -0.42 16.62 -6.74
N ALA A 51 -0.13 17.43 -7.75
CA ALA A 51 -0.42 18.87 -7.74
C ALA A 51 -1.91 19.18 -7.47
N THR A 52 -2.81 18.26 -7.82
CA THR A 52 -4.25 18.35 -7.53
C THR A 52 -4.62 18.08 -6.07
N GLY A 53 -3.63 17.79 -5.21
CA GLY A 53 -3.81 17.42 -3.80
C GLY A 53 -4.18 15.96 -3.58
N LYS A 54 -4.43 15.18 -4.65
CA LYS A 54 -4.72 13.74 -4.57
C LYS A 54 -3.49 12.95 -4.13
N ILE A 55 -3.70 11.94 -3.29
CA ILE A 55 -2.65 11.02 -2.84
C ILE A 55 -2.70 9.77 -3.70
N VAL A 56 -1.55 9.35 -4.20
CA VAL A 56 -1.35 8.10 -4.93
C VAL A 56 -0.18 7.34 -4.32
N TYR A 57 -0.21 6.01 -4.46
CA TYR A 57 0.82 5.12 -3.98
C TYR A 57 1.48 4.45 -5.18
N PRO A 58 2.78 4.67 -5.42
CA PRO A 58 3.53 3.88 -6.37
C PRO A 58 3.46 2.40 -5.97
N ARG A 59 3.06 1.54 -6.91
CA ARG A 59 2.93 0.08 -6.68
C ARG A 59 4.18 -0.50 -6.06
N ASP A 60 5.34 -0.15 -6.59
CA ASP A 60 6.62 -0.69 -6.14
C ASP A 60 6.98 -0.21 -4.74
N GLY A 61 6.54 0.99 -4.36
CA GLY A 61 6.64 1.50 -2.98
C GLY A 61 5.79 0.69 -2.00
N VAL A 62 4.57 0.28 -2.40
CA VAL A 62 3.71 -0.62 -1.60
C VAL A 62 4.32 -2.01 -1.49
N ILE A 63 4.84 -2.57 -2.59
CA ILE A 63 5.51 -3.88 -2.57
C ILE A 63 6.75 -3.86 -1.68
N SER A 64 7.58 -2.84 -1.79
CA SER A 64 8.78 -2.68 -0.95
C SER A 64 8.40 -2.64 0.54
N TRP A 65 7.37 -1.85 0.89
CA TRP A 65 6.86 -1.78 2.26
C TRP A 65 6.30 -3.10 2.79
N LEU A 66 5.63 -3.91 1.96
CA LEU A 66 5.19 -5.25 2.35
C LEU A 66 6.38 -6.19 2.61
N ARG A 67 7.45 -6.07 1.80
CA ARG A 67 8.66 -6.89 1.92
C ARG A 67 9.47 -6.55 3.18
N THR A 68 9.48 -5.31 3.63
CA THR A 68 10.19 -4.90 4.85
C THR A 68 9.47 -5.32 6.14
N GLY A 69 8.29 -5.96 6.05
CA GLY A 69 7.55 -6.46 7.21
C GLY A 69 6.82 -5.38 8.00
N GLN A 70 6.93 -4.10 7.63
CA GLN A 70 6.27 -2.97 8.30
C GLN A 70 4.73 -3.00 8.20
N ALA A 71 4.19 -3.93 7.41
CA ALA A 71 2.77 -4.21 7.35
C ALA A 71 2.21 -4.95 8.57
N ARG A 72 3.05 -5.65 9.34
CA ARG A 72 2.64 -6.59 10.39
C ARG A 72 2.42 -6.00 11.80
N ASP A 73 2.76 -4.74 12.03
CA ASP A 73 2.54 -4.05 13.33
C ASP A 73 1.11 -3.56 13.56
#